data_AF-V6H9E4-F1
#
_entry.id   AF-V6H9E4-F1
#
_cell.length_a   1.000
_cell.length_b   1.000
_cell.length_c   1.000
_cell.angle_alpha   90.00
_cell.angle_beta   90.00
_cell.angle_gamma   90.00
#
_symmetry.space_group_name_H-M   'P 1'
#
loop_
_entity.id
_entity.type
_entity.pdbx_description
1 polymer ?
#
loop_
_entity_poly.entity_id
_entity_poly.type
_entity_poly.pdbx_seq_one_letter_code
_entity_poly.pdbx_strand_id
1 'polypeptide(L)' 'MDRVQKTHEEIIITKHGKPVAKLMAVESLENSNLFGYLKGRIKIEGDIVSSTGAKWNED' A
#
# COMPACT_ATOMS: atom_id res chain seq x y z
N MET A 1 -8.19 19.60 -10.83
CA MET A 1 -7.33 18.62 -10.14
C MET A 1 -8.02 18.05 -8.91
N ASP A 2 -8.68 18.88 -8.09
CA ASP A 2 -9.37 18.45 -6.86
C ASP A 2 -10.42 17.34 -7.06
N ARG A 3 -11.15 17.35 -8.18
CA ARG A 3 -12.11 16.27 -8.49
C ARG A 3 -11.39 14.93 -8.61
N VAL A 4 -10.31 14.86 -9.39
CA VAL A 4 -9.47 13.66 -9.54
C VAL A 4 -8.89 13.23 -8.19
N GLN A 5 -8.40 14.17 -7.38
CA GLN A 5 -7.89 13.89 -6.03
C GLN A 5 -8.97 13.28 -5.11
N LYS A 6 -10.22 13.74 -5.20
CA LYS A 6 -11.33 13.27 -4.36
C LYS A 6 -11.92 11.96 -4.84
N THR A 7 -12.12 11.79 -6.15
CA THR A 7 -12.86 10.66 -6.73
C THR A 7 -11.95 9.52 -7.17
N HIS A 8 -10.63 9.75 -7.28
CA HIS A 8 -9.66 8.81 -7.86
C HIS A 8 -9.98 8.39 -9.30
N GLU A 9 -10.84 9.15 -10.00
CA GLU A 9 -11.12 8.93 -11.41
C GLU A 9 -9.95 9.40 -12.28
N GLU A 10 -9.50 8.54 -13.19
CA GLU A 10 -8.43 8.86 -14.13
C GLU A 10 -8.94 9.70 -15.31
N ILE A 11 -8.13 10.66 -15.75
CA ILE A 11 -8.40 11.44 -16.97
C ILE A 11 -7.27 11.19 -17.98
N ILE A 12 -7.64 10.68 -19.16
CA ILE A 12 -6.72 10.52 -20.28
C ILE A 12 -6.76 11.78 -21.14
N ILE A 13 -5.63 12.46 -21.23
CA ILE A 13 -5.46 13.65 -22.08
C ILE A 13 -4.93 13.16 -23.43
N THR A 14 -5.65 13.49 -24.50
CA THR A 14 -5.28 13.11 -25.87
C THR A 14 -4.90 14.33 -26.71
N LYS A 15 -4.02 14.13 -27.69
CA LYS A 15 -3.69 15.07 -28.74
C LYS A 15 -3.85 14.36 -30.09
N HIS A 16 -4.72 14.89 -30.96
CA HIS A 16 -5.09 14.25 -32.23
C HIS A 16 -5.60 12.80 -32.07
N GLY A 17 -6.44 12.56 -31.04
CA GLY A 17 -6.98 11.24 -30.75
C GLY A 17 -5.97 10.23 -30.16
N LYS A 18 -4.71 10.64 -29.99
CA LYS A 18 -3.67 9.81 -29.38
C LYS A 18 -3.46 10.22 -27.93
N PRO A 19 -3.42 9.29 -26.96
CA PRO A 19 -3.13 9.60 -25.57
C PRO A 19 -1.73 10.21 -25.44
N VAL A 20 -1.60 11.30 -24.70
CA VAL A 20 -0.34 12.01 -24.48
C VAL A 20 -0.01 12.23 -23.00
N ALA A 21 -1.01 12.22 -22.12
CA ALA A 21 -0.81 12.28 -20.69
C ALA A 21 -1.96 11.59 -19.96
N LYS A 22 -1.71 11.16 -18.73
CA LYS A 22 -2.71 10.66 -17.80
C LYS A 22 -2.65 11.48 -16.52
N LEU A 23 -3.79 11.95 -16.06
CA LEU A 23 -3.94 12.61 -14.78
C LEU A 23 -4.65 11.66 -13.82
N MET A 24 -4.02 11.41 -12.67
CA MET A 24 -4.53 10.54 -11.60
C MET A 24 -4.34 11.25 -10.25
N ALA A 25 -5.05 10.77 -9.23
CA ALA A 25 -4.83 11.24 -7.86
C ALA A 25 -3.40 10.89 -7.43
N VAL A 26 -2.73 11.82 -6.76
CA VAL A 26 -1.48 11.51 -6.08
C VAL A 26 -1.85 10.85 -4.76
N GLU A 27 -1.46 9.59 -4.60
CA GLU A 27 -1.53 8.93 -3.30
C GLU A 27 -0.65 9.71 -2.33
N SER A 28 -1.23 10.16 -1.22
CA SER A 28 -0.40 10.68 -0.16
C SER A 28 0.48 9.51 0.31
N LEU A 29 1.79 9.69 0.24
CA LEU A 29 2.74 8.96 1.08
C LEU A 29 2.54 9.42 2.53
N GLU A 30 1.31 9.34 3.05
CA GLU A 30 1.12 9.05 4.45
C GLU A 30 1.71 7.66 4.62
N ASN A 31 3.03 7.63 4.81
CA ASN A 31 3.76 6.56 5.45
C ASN A 31 3.15 6.46 6.85
N SER A 32 1.94 5.93 6.91
CA SER A 32 1.35 5.42 8.13
C SER A 32 2.36 4.36 8.54
N ASN A 33 3.22 4.76 9.48
CA ASN A 33 4.36 3.97 9.88
C ASN A 33 3.79 2.61 10.31
N LEU A 34 3.97 1.58 9.48
CA LEU A 34 3.39 0.26 9.70
C LEU A 34 3.84 -0.29 11.06
N PHE A 35 5.02 0.15 11.51
CA PHE A 35 5.51 -0.05 12.86
C PHE A 35 4.52 0.51 13.90
N GLY A 36 3.92 -0.41 14.65
CA GLY A 36 3.03 -0.08 15.75
C GLY A 36 1.58 0.17 15.34
N TYR A 37 1.19 -0.06 14.08
CA TYR A 37 -0.20 0.07 13.62
C TYR A 37 -1.22 -0.75 14.44
N LEU A 38 -0.74 -1.86 15.01
CA LEU A 38 -1.54 -2.76 15.85
C LEU A 38 -1.11 -2.75 17.33
N LYS A 39 -0.30 -1.77 17.76
CA LYS A 39 0.15 -1.65 19.16
C LYS A 39 -1.07 -1.56 20.09
N GLY A 40 -1.10 -2.42 21.11
CA GLY A 40 -2.21 -2.49 22.08
C GLY A 40 -3.50 -3.15 21.57
N ARG A 41 -3.56 -3.57 20.30
CA ARG A 41 -4.69 -4.32 19.72
C ARG A 41 -4.40 -5.80 19.48
N ILE A 42 -3.16 -6.25 19.71
CA ILE A 42 -2.76 -7.65 19.57
C ILE A 42 -2.67 -8.30 20.94
N LYS A 43 -3.19 -9.53 21.03
CA LYS A 43 -2.94 -10.46 22.13
C LYS A 43 -2.06 -11.59 21.61
N ILE A 44 -0.98 -11.89 22.33
CA ILE A 44 -0.12 -13.04 22.02
C ILE A 44 -0.75 -14.27 22.66
N GLU A 45 -1.13 -15.24 21.83
CA GLU A 45 -1.61 -16.56 22.27
C GLU A 45 -0.48 -17.57 22.09
N GLY A 46 0.25 -17.89 23.17
CA GLY A 46 1.35 -18.84 23.16
C GLY A 46 2.76 -18.22 23.10
N ASP A 47 3.77 -19.05 22.87
CA ASP A 47 5.16 -18.62 22.73
C ASP A 47 5.48 -18.30 21.27
N ILE A 48 5.91 -17.06 21.04
CA ILE A 48 6.29 -16.54 19.71
C ILE A 48 7.79 -16.21 19.62
N VAL A 49 8.55 -16.44 20.68
CA VAL A 49 9.99 -16.11 20.76
C VAL A 49 10.83 -17.36 20.50
N SER A 50 10.37 -18.53 20.98
CA SER A 50 11.08 -19.78 20.76
C SER A 50 11.14 -20.17 19.28
N SER A 51 12.24 -20.86 18.91
CA SER A 51 12.37 -21.42 17.57
C SER A 51 11.27 -22.44 17.29
N THR A 52 10.74 -22.42 16.07
CA THR A 52 9.74 -23.40 15.62
C THR A 52 10.34 -24.79 15.35
N GLY A 53 11.67 -24.92 15.33
CA GLY A 53 12.36 -26.17 14.96
C GLY A 53 12.27 -26.52 13.48
N ALA A 54 11.64 -25.68 12.66
CA ALA A 54 11.52 -25.89 11.23
C ALA A 54 12.89 -25.77 10.55
N LYS A 55 13.29 -26.81 9.83
CA LYS A 55 14.46 -26.79 8.94
C LYS A 55 14.02 -26.33 7.57
N TRP A 56 14.62 -25.25 7.09
CA TRP A 56 14.38 -24.75 5.75
C TRP A 56 15.30 -25.53 4.80
N ASN A 57 14.73 -26.14 3.77
CA ASN A 57 15.51 -26.71 2.68
C ASN A 57 15.73 -25.62 1.63
N GLU A 58 16.98 -25.46 1.20
CA GLU A 58 17.37 -24.64 0.05
C GLU A 58 17.79 -25.62 -1.07
N ASP A 59 17.11 -25.56 -2.21
CA ASP A 59 17.59 -26.12 -3.49
C ASP A 59 18.29 -25.02 -4.30
#